data_AF-A0A0D0DDM4-F1
#
_entry.id   AF-A0A0D0DDM4-F1
#
_cell.length_a   1.000
_cell.length_b   1.000
_cell.length_c   1.000
_cell.angle_alpha   90.00
_cell.angle_beta   90.00
_cell.angle_gamma   90.00
#
_symmetry.space_group_name_H-M   'P 1'
#
loop_
_entity.id
_entity.type
_entity.pdbx_description
1 polymer ?
#
loop_
_entity_poly.entity_id
_entity_poly.type
_entity_poly.pdbx_seq_one_letter_code
_entity_poly.pdbx_strand_id
1 'polypeptide(L)'
;MVSTVLGVLILARNGDRTQYLQDPYTYAPSFTESTALGAAESFQLGSYLKSTYLDSSSPLHILDMPLDPSHPIPPSRVHVHAKSGGEGAAIFDSGIALLQGMFPPTPLNKVPLANGTTVVAPLGGYQYVPVEMATEGGDRVFEPWINCKAFKKHVAEVYASDEFKETVKDAQPFFGSVHDYMFGMPTTLEGIWNVFDYLNTQLVHNQTFAFRLPPTLIEQARGFADYKEDAVFSDKDLGGIGNLAGRTILSPIIKALERIAFDDDPLRVLLVESSYHPFISLFHMLEMVSDHHALSGIPNFASALSFELLRGPAPEMRDFVRVKFKNGTHDGEFQTVHIFGHREEMVPATEFIYRLEHHAISDEKQWSSACSTSWFPFEIGASITSESISMPMLLALVSLFAFCLLALSAFMKHSLSKWTKQQDVMTETEDHGPFINEKSRLLP
;
A
#
# COMPACT_ATOMS: atom_id res chain seq x y z
N MET A 1 -10.99 9.26 28.83
CA MET A 1 -9.52 9.41 28.74
C MET A 1 -9.25 10.38 27.60
N VAL A 2 -8.54 11.48 27.85
CA VAL A 2 -8.16 12.40 26.76
C VAL A 2 -6.87 11.85 26.16
N SER A 3 -6.96 11.26 24.98
CA SER A 3 -5.80 10.83 24.20
C SER A 3 -5.46 11.92 23.19
N THR A 4 -4.16 12.18 23.01
CA THR A 4 -3.67 13.21 22.07
C THR A 4 -3.34 12.54 20.74
N VAL A 5 -3.83 13.09 19.62
CA VAL A 5 -3.47 12.59 18.28
C VAL A 5 -2.07 13.10 17.93
N LEU A 6 -1.10 12.21 17.82
CA LEU A 6 0.27 12.56 17.45
C LEU A 6 0.41 12.79 15.95
N GLY A 7 -0.36 12.05 15.16
CA GLY A 7 -0.35 12.14 13.71
C GLY A 7 -1.31 11.14 13.10
N VAL A 8 -1.46 11.26 11.78
CA VAL A 8 -2.39 10.43 11.01
C VAL A 8 -1.74 9.96 9.73
N LEU A 9 -2.07 8.74 9.35
CA LEU A 9 -1.89 8.27 7.99
C LEU A 9 -3.25 8.09 7.33
N ILE A 10 -3.39 8.64 6.12
CA ILE A 10 -4.65 8.63 5.38
C ILE A 10 -4.40 7.95 4.05
N LEU A 11 -5.08 6.84 3.82
CA LEU A 11 -5.21 6.24 2.50
C LEU A 11 -6.51 6.77 1.88
N ALA A 12 -6.40 7.54 0.80
CA ALA A 12 -7.53 8.11 0.08
C ALA A 12 -7.67 7.46 -1.31
N ARG A 13 -8.91 7.19 -1.72
CA ARG A 13 -9.24 6.79 -3.08
C ARG A 13 -9.48 8.04 -3.91
N ASN A 14 -9.01 8.03 -5.15
CA ASN A 14 -9.32 9.07 -6.13
C ASN A 14 -10.82 9.38 -6.24
N GLY A 15 -11.14 10.58 -6.72
CA GLY A 15 -12.50 10.96 -7.09
C GLY A 15 -12.96 10.30 -8.39
N ASP A 16 -14.19 10.61 -8.80
CA ASP A 16 -14.74 10.25 -10.10
C ASP A 16 -13.78 10.54 -11.27
N ARG A 17 -13.80 9.65 -12.25
CA ARG A 17 -12.90 9.66 -13.39
C ARG A 17 -13.62 9.20 -14.66
N THR A 18 -12.99 9.44 -15.81
CA THR A 18 -13.44 8.87 -17.07
C THR A 18 -13.44 7.34 -17.03
N GLN A 19 -14.02 6.72 -18.06
CA GLN A 19 -14.03 5.27 -18.19
C GLN A 19 -12.59 4.73 -18.14
N TYR A 20 -12.42 3.65 -17.39
CA TYR A 20 -11.17 2.93 -17.23
C TYR A 20 -11.43 1.46 -17.58
N LEU A 21 -10.45 0.84 -18.24
CA LEU A 21 -10.48 -0.57 -18.59
C LEU A 21 -9.31 -1.27 -17.92
N GLN A 22 -9.56 -2.49 -17.49
CA GLN A 22 -8.59 -3.32 -16.85
C GLN A 22 -8.60 -4.71 -17.48
N ASP A 23 -7.41 -5.23 -17.80
CA ASP A 23 -7.30 -6.61 -18.25
C ASP A 23 -7.68 -7.56 -17.10
N PRO A 24 -8.64 -8.47 -17.30
CA PRO A 24 -9.18 -9.27 -16.21
C PRO A 24 -8.19 -10.27 -15.61
N TYR A 25 -7.09 -10.62 -16.30
CA TYR A 25 -6.13 -11.62 -15.82
C TYR A 25 -4.84 -11.00 -15.29
N THR A 26 -4.40 -9.90 -15.89
CA THR A 26 -3.12 -9.25 -15.57
C THR A 26 -3.30 -7.96 -14.78
N TYR A 27 -4.53 -7.46 -14.68
CA TYR A 27 -4.86 -6.17 -14.08
C TYR A 27 -4.12 -4.99 -14.73
N ALA A 28 -3.65 -5.18 -15.97
CA ALA A 28 -3.02 -4.15 -16.76
C ALA A 28 -4.01 -3.00 -16.99
N PRO A 29 -3.63 -1.76 -16.65
CA PRO A 29 -4.53 -0.64 -16.65
C PRO A 29 -4.62 0.02 -18.03
N SER A 30 -5.79 0.52 -18.42
CA SER A 30 -5.91 1.54 -19.47
C SER A 30 -5.60 2.94 -18.91
N PHE A 31 -5.50 3.92 -19.81
CA PHE A 31 -5.46 5.32 -19.41
C PHE A 31 -6.84 5.81 -18.94
N THR A 32 -6.86 6.75 -17.99
CA THR A 32 -8.05 7.49 -17.56
C THR A 32 -7.67 8.84 -16.95
N GLU A 33 -8.61 9.80 -16.97
CA GLU A 33 -8.43 11.16 -16.44
C GLU A 33 -9.43 11.45 -15.31
N SER A 34 -9.05 12.34 -14.39
CA SER A 34 -9.99 12.85 -13.37
C SER A 34 -11.05 13.72 -14.06
N THR A 35 -12.29 13.63 -13.60
CA THR A 35 -13.33 14.57 -14.04
C THR A 35 -13.42 15.77 -13.09
N ALA A 36 -14.16 16.80 -13.51
CA ALA A 36 -14.49 17.90 -12.62
C ALA A 36 -15.31 17.45 -11.38
N LEU A 37 -16.11 16.39 -11.51
CA LEU A 37 -16.81 15.78 -10.38
C LEU A 37 -15.80 15.15 -9.41
N GLY A 38 -14.84 14.37 -9.91
CA GLY A 38 -13.83 13.76 -9.06
C GLY A 38 -12.97 14.76 -8.32
N ALA A 39 -12.54 15.83 -8.99
CA ALA A 39 -11.83 16.93 -8.33
C ALA A 39 -12.68 17.58 -7.22
N ALA A 40 -13.99 17.76 -7.43
CA ALA A 40 -14.88 18.31 -6.40
C ALA A 40 -15.06 17.35 -5.21
N GLU A 41 -15.17 16.05 -5.47
CA GLU A 41 -15.26 15.02 -4.44
C GLU A 41 -13.99 14.95 -3.58
N SER A 42 -12.83 14.94 -4.22
CA SER A 42 -11.53 14.94 -3.53
C SER A 42 -11.32 16.25 -2.74
N PHE A 43 -11.68 17.41 -3.31
CA PHE A 43 -11.64 18.68 -2.59
C PHE A 43 -12.55 18.67 -1.35
N GLN A 44 -13.75 18.09 -1.45
CA GLN A 44 -14.66 17.95 -0.32
C GLN A 44 -14.06 17.03 0.76
N LEU A 45 -13.44 15.91 0.36
CA LEU A 45 -12.72 15.05 1.30
C LEU A 45 -11.58 15.81 1.99
N GLY A 46 -10.76 16.55 1.25
CA GLY A 46 -9.68 17.36 1.82
C GLY A 46 -10.17 18.40 2.82
N SER A 47 -11.26 19.09 2.49
CA SER A 47 -11.91 20.07 3.37
C SER A 47 -12.41 19.41 4.67
N TYR A 48 -12.97 18.21 4.56
CA TYR A 48 -13.38 17.42 5.71
C TYR A 48 -12.18 17.00 6.58
N LEU A 49 -11.09 16.52 5.97
CA LEU A 49 -9.86 16.14 6.67
C LEU A 49 -9.23 17.33 7.41
N LYS A 50 -9.22 18.52 6.81
CA LYS A 50 -8.81 19.76 7.49
C LYS A 50 -9.65 20.01 8.74
N SER A 51 -10.98 20.01 8.60
CA SER A 51 -11.87 20.26 9.75
C SER A 51 -11.73 19.21 10.85
N THR A 52 -11.35 17.99 10.48
CA THR A 52 -11.17 16.87 11.41
C THR A 52 -9.84 16.95 12.12
N TYR A 53 -8.73 17.23 11.43
CA TYR A 53 -7.39 17.02 11.97
C TYR A 53 -6.55 18.28 12.14
N LEU A 54 -6.89 19.39 11.47
CA LEU A 54 -6.06 20.60 11.41
C LEU A 54 -6.70 21.83 12.03
N ASP A 55 -8.04 21.85 12.12
CA ASP A 55 -8.74 22.95 12.77
C ASP A 55 -8.54 22.87 14.28
N SER A 56 -8.03 23.96 14.87
CA SER A 56 -7.68 24.03 16.30
C SER A 56 -8.84 23.78 17.26
N SER A 57 -10.08 23.91 16.80
CA SER A 57 -11.30 23.60 17.56
C SER A 57 -11.66 22.12 17.54
N SER A 58 -11.02 21.31 16.68
CA SER A 58 -11.28 19.89 16.58
C SER A 58 -10.76 19.15 17.82
N PRO A 59 -11.53 18.20 18.38
CA PRO A 59 -11.02 17.32 19.42
C PRO A 59 -9.94 16.35 18.91
N LEU A 60 -9.77 16.24 17.59
CA LEU A 60 -8.77 15.40 16.93
C LEU A 60 -7.64 16.23 16.30
N HIS A 61 -7.52 17.51 16.67
CA HIS A 61 -6.43 18.36 16.21
C HIS A 61 -5.08 17.68 16.48
N ILE A 62 -4.28 17.52 15.43
CA ILE A 62 -3.00 16.83 15.51
C ILE A 62 -2.00 17.68 16.29
N LEU A 63 -1.25 17.03 17.18
CA LEU A 63 -0.19 17.65 17.95
C LEU A 63 0.82 18.38 17.04
N ASP A 64 1.26 19.55 17.48
CA ASP A 64 2.23 20.42 16.79
C ASP A 64 1.80 20.96 15.42
N MET A 65 0.54 20.77 15.01
CA MET A 65 0.00 21.49 13.85
C MET A 65 -0.37 22.93 14.24
N PRO A 66 -0.19 23.91 13.33
CA PRO A 66 -0.49 25.32 13.60
C PRO A 66 -1.91 25.52 14.14
N LEU A 67 -2.04 26.28 15.22
CA LEU A 67 -3.33 26.64 15.81
C LEU A 67 -4.03 27.78 15.05
N ASP A 68 -3.25 28.61 14.36
CA ASP A 68 -3.79 29.62 13.46
C ASP A 68 -4.09 28.96 12.10
N PRO A 69 -5.37 28.80 11.71
CA PRO A 69 -5.73 28.14 10.45
C PRO A 69 -5.32 28.94 9.21
N SER A 70 -4.90 30.20 9.37
CA SER A 70 -4.35 31.00 8.28
C SER A 70 -2.85 30.78 8.09
N HIS A 71 -2.15 30.15 9.02
CA HIS A 71 -0.73 29.90 8.88
C HIS A 71 -0.48 28.77 7.87
N PRO A 72 0.44 28.93 6.90
CA PRO A 72 0.78 27.85 6.00
C PRO A 72 1.29 26.64 6.77
N ILE A 73 0.89 25.44 6.36
CA ILE A 73 1.35 24.21 7.01
C ILE A 73 2.81 23.97 6.62
N PRO A 74 3.72 23.70 7.58
CA PRO A 74 5.11 23.45 7.26
C PRO A 74 5.23 22.17 6.43
N PRO A 75 5.86 22.21 5.23
CA PRO A 75 5.99 21.05 4.36
C PRO A 75 6.67 19.85 5.02
N SER A 76 7.55 20.08 6.02
CA SER A 76 8.21 19.00 6.77
C SER A 76 7.27 18.18 7.66
N ARG A 77 6.05 18.67 7.94
CA ARG A 77 5.04 17.97 8.74
C ARG A 77 4.16 17.04 7.90
N VAL A 78 4.15 17.22 6.57
CA VAL A 78 3.22 16.55 5.65
C VAL A 78 4.00 15.83 4.55
N HIS A 79 3.75 14.55 4.41
CA HIS A 79 4.27 13.74 3.32
C HIS A 79 3.09 13.28 2.46
N VAL A 80 3.18 13.44 1.14
CA VAL A 80 2.13 12.97 0.22
C VAL A 80 2.73 12.05 -0.83
N HIS A 81 2.18 10.85 -0.95
CA HIS A 81 2.45 9.91 -2.04
C HIS A 81 1.21 9.72 -2.89
N ALA A 82 1.37 9.68 -4.20
CA ALA A 82 0.29 9.32 -5.12
C ALA A 82 0.71 8.14 -5.99
N LYS A 83 -0.18 7.17 -6.14
CA LYS A 83 -0.02 6.03 -7.06
C LYS A 83 0.23 6.54 -8.48
N SER A 84 1.32 6.09 -9.09
CA SER A 84 1.53 6.17 -10.54
C SER A 84 0.94 4.92 -11.24
N GLY A 85 0.73 4.99 -12.56
CA GLY A 85 0.11 3.89 -13.32
C GLY A 85 -0.93 4.38 -14.32
N GLY A 86 -1.77 3.48 -14.84
CA GLY A 86 -2.81 3.86 -15.82
C GLY A 86 -3.92 4.75 -15.24
N GLU A 87 -4.22 4.59 -13.94
CA GLU A 87 -5.06 5.53 -13.17
C GLU A 87 -4.28 6.75 -12.66
N GLY A 88 -2.96 6.80 -12.87
CA GLY A 88 -2.06 7.74 -12.21
C GLY A 88 -2.39 9.21 -12.46
N ALA A 89 -2.86 9.56 -13.66
CA ALA A 89 -3.30 10.92 -13.97
C ALA A 89 -4.52 11.32 -13.12
N ALA A 90 -5.55 10.46 -13.08
CA ALA A 90 -6.74 10.71 -12.28
C ALA A 90 -6.45 10.76 -10.77
N ILE A 91 -5.57 9.88 -10.29
CA ILE A 91 -5.12 9.83 -8.89
C ILE A 91 -4.32 11.09 -8.54
N PHE A 92 -3.38 11.52 -9.39
CA PHE A 92 -2.61 12.74 -9.14
C PHE A 92 -3.51 13.97 -9.05
N ASP A 93 -4.41 14.17 -10.02
CA ASP A 93 -5.32 15.32 -10.02
C ASP A 93 -6.26 15.32 -8.81
N SER A 94 -6.75 14.13 -8.42
CA SER A 94 -7.54 13.93 -7.20
C SER A 94 -6.75 14.30 -5.94
N GLY A 95 -5.50 13.84 -5.85
CA GLY A 95 -4.59 14.16 -4.74
C GLY A 95 -4.31 15.65 -4.64
N ILE A 96 -4.07 16.33 -5.78
CA ILE A 96 -3.94 17.78 -5.81
C ILE A 96 -5.23 18.44 -5.30
N ALA A 97 -6.40 18.08 -5.83
CA ALA A 97 -7.69 18.64 -5.41
C ALA A 97 -7.96 18.45 -3.91
N LEU A 98 -7.66 17.26 -3.38
CA LEU A 98 -7.72 16.96 -1.95
C LEU A 98 -6.82 17.92 -1.15
N LEU A 99 -5.57 18.11 -1.57
CA LEU A 99 -4.66 19.04 -0.92
C LEU A 99 -5.15 20.49 -0.96
N GLN A 100 -5.87 20.92 -2.01
CA GLN A 100 -6.47 22.26 -2.05
C GLN A 100 -7.57 22.43 -0.99
N GLY A 101 -8.33 21.36 -0.71
CA GLY A 101 -9.31 21.35 0.37
C GLY A 101 -8.66 21.27 1.76
N MET A 102 -7.61 20.45 1.89
CA MET A 102 -6.93 20.23 3.17
C MET A 102 -6.05 21.41 3.59
N PHE A 103 -5.41 22.08 2.62
CA PHE A 103 -4.50 23.21 2.80
C PHE A 103 -4.91 24.40 1.93
N PRO A 104 -6.04 25.06 2.25
CA PRO A 104 -6.59 26.12 1.41
C PRO A 104 -5.65 27.32 1.28
N PRO A 105 -5.79 28.14 0.22
CA PRO A 105 -4.97 29.34 0.02
C PRO A 105 -5.00 30.28 1.23
N THR A 106 -3.85 30.85 1.56
CA THR A 106 -3.72 31.86 2.62
C THR A 106 -2.83 33.02 2.17
N PRO A 107 -3.25 34.29 2.38
CA PRO A 107 -2.41 35.45 2.09
C PRO A 107 -1.08 35.47 2.87
N LEU A 108 -0.91 34.63 3.90
CA LEU A 108 0.33 34.47 4.64
C LEU A 108 1.38 33.64 3.89
N ASN A 109 1.00 32.88 2.85
CA ASN A 109 1.95 32.25 1.96
C ASN A 109 2.54 33.30 1.01
N LYS A 110 3.54 34.01 1.50
CA LYS A 110 4.15 35.17 0.83
C LYS A 110 5.63 35.27 1.14
N VAL A 111 6.36 35.95 0.27
CA VAL A 111 7.79 36.24 0.46
C VAL A 111 8.03 37.75 0.45
N PRO A 112 8.70 38.32 1.47
CA PRO A 112 9.16 39.71 1.41
C PRO A 112 10.38 39.82 0.48
N LEU A 113 10.43 40.89 -0.31
CA LEU A 113 11.52 41.17 -1.24
C LEU A 113 12.43 42.29 -0.71
N ALA A 114 13.69 42.30 -1.16
CA ALA A 114 14.68 43.30 -0.76
C ALA A 114 14.30 44.75 -1.10
N ASN A 115 13.40 44.96 -2.07
CA ASN A 115 12.89 46.29 -2.43
C ASN A 115 11.73 46.78 -1.52
N GLY A 116 11.42 46.05 -0.44
CA GLY A 116 10.34 46.37 0.51
C GLY A 116 8.95 45.94 0.06
N THR A 117 8.80 45.36 -1.15
CA THR A 117 7.53 44.77 -1.59
C THR A 117 7.34 43.35 -1.05
N THR A 118 6.12 42.83 -1.12
CA THR A 118 5.80 41.45 -0.74
C THR A 118 5.05 40.78 -1.87
N VAL A 119 5.45 39.56 -2.21
CA VAL A 119 4.78 38.75 -3.23
C VAL A 119 4.02 37.64 -2.54
N VAL A 120 2.70 37.64 -2.70
CA VAL A 120 1.83 36.54 -2.26
C VAL A 120 1.85 35.47 -3.34
N ALA A 121 1.84 34.19 -2.93
CA ALA A 121 1.74 33.08 -3.88
C ALA A 121 0.46 33.21 -4.74
N PRO A 122 0.42 32.63 -5.96
CA PRO A 122 -0.74 32.67 -6.84
C PRO A 122 -2.05 32.19 -6.20
N LEU A 123 -3.18 32.47 -6.84
CA LEU A 123 -4.53 32.07 -6.38
C LEU A 123 -4.85 32.52 -4.94
N GLY A 124 -4.37 33.70 -4.55
CA GLY A 124 -4.64 34.26 -3.21
C GLY A 124 -3.79 33.64 -2.09
N GLY A 125 -2.68 32.99 -2.44
CA GLY A 125 -1.76 32.39 -1.49
C GLY A 125 -1.82 30.86 -1.44
N TYR A 126 -2.01 30.22 -2.60
CA TYR A 126 -2.03 28.77 -2.75
C TYR A 126 -0.83 28.10 -2.10
N GLN A 127 -1.06 27.01 -1.36
CA GLN A 127 -0.02 26.28 -0.65
C GLN A 127 0.48 25.11 -1.52
N TYR A 128 1.76 25.11 -1.85
CA TYR A 128 2.38 24.07 -2.67
C TYR A 128 2.93 22.95 -1.77
N VAL A 129 2.13 21.89 -1.59
CA VAL A 129 2.55 20.68 -0.89
C VAL A 129 3.17 19.71 -1.92
N PRO A 130 4.42 19.25 -1.73
CA PRO A 130 5.05 18.29 -2.62
C PRO A 130 4.27 16.96 -2.64
N VAL A 131 4.03 16.43 -3.84
CA VAL A 131 3.44 15.10 -4.06
C VAL A 131 4.49 14.24 -4.74
N GLU A 132 4.83 13.13 -4.09
CA GLU A 132 5.76 12.15 -4.62
C GLU A 132 5.00 11.08 -5.41
N MET A 133 5.52 10.74 -6.59
CA MET A 133 5.03 9.65 -7.43
C MET A 133 6.24 8.84 -7.89
N ALA A 134 6.12 7.52 -7.97
CA ALA A 134 7.19 6.72 -8.54
C ALA A 134 7.38 7.03 -10.04
N THR A 135 8.63 7.08 -10.46
CA THR A 135 9.05 7.26 -11.85
C THR A 135 8.75 6.03 -12.71
N GLU A 136 8.87 6.15 -14.04
CA GLU A 136 8.63 5.07 -15.00
C GLU A 136 9.34 3.75 -14.61
N GLY A 137 8.58 2.64 -14.60
CA GLY A 137 9.00 1.33 -14.05
C GLY A 137 7.98 0.72 -13.08
N GLY A 138 7.02 1.53 -12.62
CA GLY A 138 5.90 1.14 -11.77
C GLY A 138 6.20 1.36 -10.29
N ASP A 139 5.23 1.91 -9.55
CA ASP A 139 5.29 1.92 -8.09
C ASP A 139 4.89 0.55 -7.55
N ARG A 140 5.86 -0.29 -7.21
CA ARG A 140 5.57 -1.61 -6.59
C ARG A 140 4.92 -1.49 -5.22
N VAL A 141 4.87 -0.32 -4.61
CA VAL A 141 4.08 -0.09 -3.39
C VAL A 141 2.59 0.02 -3.72
N PHE A 142 2.23 0.58 -4.88
CA PHE A 142 0.83 0.89 -5.21
C PHE A 142 0.23 0.06 -6.36
N GLU A 143 1.05 -0.57 -7.20
CA GLU A 143 0.64 -1.50 -8.26
C GLU A 143 1.46 -2.80 -8.23
N PRO A 144 1.58 -3.49 -7.07
CA PRO A 144 2.46 -4.65 -6.94
C PRO A 144 2.05 -5.87 -7.78
N TRP A 145 0.80 -5.92 -8.26
CA TRP A 145 0.31 -7.00 -9.11
C TRP A 145 0.84 -6.94 -10.54
N ILE A 146 1.29 -5.77 -11.00
CA ILE A 146 1.84 -5.60 -12.34
C ILE A 146 3.14 -6.38 -12.47
N ASN A 147 3.25 -7.19 -13.53
CA ASN A 147 4.39 -8.09 -13.77
C ASN A 147 4.64 -9.13 -12.65
N CYS A 148 3.65 -9.42 -11.81
CA CYS A 148 3.73 -10.42 -10.76
C CYS A 148 3.18 -11.77 -11.23
N LYS A 149 4.05 -12.75 -11.49
CA LYS A 149 3.62 -14.07 -12.01
C LYS A 149 2.75 -14.84 -11.01
N ALA A 150 3.09 -14.78 -9.72
CA ALA A 150 2.30 -15.42 -8.67
C ALA A 150 0.88 -14.82 -8.57
N PHE A 151 0.75 -13.50 -8.68
CA PHE A 151 -0.56 -12.85 -8.67
C PHE A 151 -1.40 -13.22 -9.90
N LYS A 152 -0.80 -13.24 -11.10
CA LYS A 152 -1.50 -13.72 -12.30
C LYS A 152 -1.99 -15.17 -12.16
N LYS A 153 -1.19 -16.03 -11.51
CA LYS A 153 -1.57 -17.41 -11.20
C LYS A 153 -2.74 -17.45 -10.21
N HIS A 154 -2.70 -16.64 -9.16
CA HIS A 154 -3.78 -16.49 -8.18
C HIS A 154 -5.11 -16.09 -8.85
N VAL A 155 -5.09 -15.08 -9.72
CA VAL A 155 -6.29 -14.67 -10.48
C VAL A 155 -6.87 -15.84 -11.28
N ALA A 156 -6.02 -16.62 -11.95
CA ALA A 156 -6.48 -17.80 -12.69
C ALA A 156 -7.04 -18.90 -11.77
N GLU A 157 -6.49 -19.07 -10.58
CA GLU A 157 -6.98 -20.01 -9.56
C GLU A 157 -8.34 -19.58 -8.98
N VAL A 158 -8.53 -18.28 -8.72
CA VAL A 158 -9.82 -17.71 -8.33
C VAL A 158 -10.88 -18.02 -9.39
N TYR A 159 -10.59 -17.76 -10.66
CA TYR A 159 -11.54 -18.04 -11.76
C TYR A 159 -11.78 -19.54 -11.99
N ALA A 160 -10.82 -20.38 -11.61
CA ALA A 160 -10.97 -21.83 -11.67
C ALA A 160 -11.72 -22.43 -10.45
N SER A 161 -11.97 -21.65 -9.39
CA SER A 161 -12.63 -22.13 -8.17
C SER A 161 -14.09 -22.52 -8.41
N ASP A 162 -14.61 -23.43 -7.59
CA ASP A 162 -16.00 -23.87 -7.69
C ASP A 162 -16.99 -22.75 -7.34
N GLU A 163 -16.63 -21.90 -6.37
CA GLU A 163 -17.43 -20.74 -5.95
C GLU A 163 -17.57 -19.71 -7.09
N PHE A 164 -16.47 -19.42 -7.80
CA PHE A 164 -16.50 -18.51 -8.94
C PHE A 164 -17.34 -19.10 -10.09
N LYS A 165 -17.17 -20.39 -10.39
CA LYS A 165 -17.97 -21.08 -11.42
C LYS A 165 -19.46 -21.11 -11.09
N GLU A 166 -19.83 -21.22 -9.82
CA GLU A 166 -21.23 -21.15 -9.42
C GLU A 166 -21.77 -19.73 -9.59
N THR A 167 -21.01 -18.72 -9.16
CA THR A 167 -21.37 -17.31 -9.36
C THR A 167 -21.51 -16.96 -10.85
N VAL A 168 -20.69 -17.55 -11.74
CA VAL A 168 -20.84 -17.40 -13.20
C VAL A 168 -22.21 -17.91 -13.69
N LYS A 169 -22.72 -19.01 -13.13
CA LYS A 169 -24.05 -19.54 -13.49
C LYS A 169 -25.15 -18.62 -12.96
N ASP A 170 -25.01 -18.17 -11.73
CA ASP A 170 -25.97 -17.27 -11.08
C ASP A 170 -26.05 -15.90 -11.78
N ALA A 171 -24.94 -15.43 -12.35
CA ALA A 171 -24.86 -14.17 -13.09
C ALA A 171 -25.41 -14.23 -14.53
N GLN A 172 -25.78 -15.40 -15.06
CA GLN A 172 -26.26 -15.52 -16.45
C GLN A 172 -27.49 -14.64 -16.77
N PRO A 173 -28.52 -14.53 -15.91
CA PRO A 173 -29.66 -13.65 -16.16
C PRO A 173 -29.24 -12.17 -16.23
N PHE A 174 -28.28 -11.75 -15.40
CA PHE A 174 -27.73 -10.39 -15.43
C PHE A 174 -27.01 -10.14 -16.77
N PHE A 175 -26.12 -11.04 -17.20
CA PHE A 175 -25.40 -10.87 -18.46
C PHE A 175 -26.32 -10.86 -19.68
N GLY A 176 -27.38 -11.66 -19.68
CA GLY A 176 -28.41 -11.59 -20.71
C GLY A 176 -29.15 -10.24 -20.74
N SER A 177 -29.37 -9.63 -19.58
CA SER A 177 -30.11 -8.37 -19.45
C SER A 177 -29.26 -7.13 -19.75
N VAL A 178 -27.98 -7.15 -19.35
CA VAL A 178 -27.07 -6.01 -19.50
C VAL A 178 -26.52 -5.89 -20.92
N HIS A 179 -26.47 -6.99 -21.68
CA HIS A 179 -25.84 -7.08 -23.01
C HIS A 179 -26.15 -5.90 -23.94
N ASP A 180 -27.43 -5.53 -24.06
CA ASP A 180 -27.87 -4.47 -24.99
C ASP A 180 -27.42 -3.06 -24.59
N TYR A 181 -26.96 -2.89 -23.34
CA TYR A 181 -26.42 -1.64 -22.81
C TYR A 181 -24.90 -1.56 -22.94
N MET A 182 -24.22 -2.64 -23.33
CA MET A 182 -22.75 -2.73 -23.31
C MET A 182 -22.10 -2.44 -24.67
N PHE A 183 -22.89 -2.12 -25.70
CA PHE A 183 -22.40 -1.73 -27.05
C PHE A 183 -21.33 -2.67 -27.63
N GLY A 184 -21.49 -3.98 -27.42
CA GLY A 184 -20.56 -5.01 -27.92
C GLY A 184 -19.35 -5.28 -27.02
N MET A 185 -19.26 -4.66 -25.84
CA MET A 185 -18.25 -5.06 -24.85
C MET A 185 -18.58 -6.43 -24.27
N PRO A 186 -17.56 -7.28 -24.03
CA PRO A 186 -17.76 -8.59 -23.41
C PRO A 186 -18.41 -8.48 -22.03
N THR A 187 -19.44 -9.29 -21.80
CA THR A 187 -20.16 -9.38 -20.53
C THR A 187 -19.90 -10.75 -19.88
N THR A 188 -18.78 -10.87 -19.18
CA THR A 188 -18.42 -12.08 -18.41
C THR A 188 -18.10 -11.73 -16.97
N LEU A 189 -18.06 -12.73 -16.08
CA LEU A 189 -17.74 -12.47 -14.67
C LEU A 189 -16.27 -12.11 -14.48
N GLU A 190 -15.36 -12.64 -15.28
CA GLU A 190 -13.95 -12.24 -15.29
C GLU A 190 -13.82 -10.75 -15.67
N GLY A 191 -14.58 -10.32 -16.67
CA GLY A 191 -14.63 -8.93 -17.15
C GLY A 191 -15.61 -8.01 -16.40
N ILE A 192 -16.24 -8.47 -15.30
CA ILE A 192 -17.35 -7.73 -14.67
C ILE A 192 -16.95 -6.34 -14.18
N TRP A 193 -15.69 -6.15 -13.78
CA TRP A 193 -15.20 -4.85 -13.35
C TRP A 193 -15.32 -3.81 -14.48
N ASN A 194 -14.97 -4.18 -15.73
CA ASN A 194 -15.13 -3.31 -16.90
C ASN A 194 -16.61 -3.04 -17.20
N VAL A 195 -17.49 -4.02 -16.97
CA VAL A 195 -18.94 -3.87 -17.14
C VAL A 195 -19.47 -2.85 -16.13
N PHE A 196 -19.13 -3.02 -14.85
CA PHE A 196 -19.52 -2.11 -13.79
C PHE A 196 -18.97 -0.69 -14.04
N ASP A 197 -17.68 -0.56 -14.35
CA ASP A 197 -17.05 0.74 -14.60
C ASP A 197 -17.76 1.50 -15.71
N TYR A 198 -18.01 0.84 -16.84
CA TYR A 198 -18.73 1.43 -17.96
C TYR A 198 -20.15 1.85 -17.59
N LEU A 199 -20.93 0.96 -16.97
CA LEU A 199 -22.29 1.29 -16.56
C LEU A 199 -22.29 2.47 -15.59
N ASN A 200 -21.37 2.50 -14.63
CA ASN A 200 -21.24 3.57 -13.66
C ASN A 200 -20.89 4.90 -14.33
N THR A 201 -19.86 4.92 -15.18
CA THR A 201 -19.45 6.13 -15.91
C THR A 201 -20.58 6.63 -16.82
N GLN A 202 -21.27 5.76 -17.56
CA GLN A 202 -22.39 6.17 -18.40
C GLN A 202 -23.59 6.64 -17.57
N LEU A 203 -23.88 6.00 -16.43
CA LEU A 203 -24.95 6.42 -15.54
C LEU A 203 -24.69 7.83 -14.96
N VAL A 204 -23.44 8.13 -14.60
CA VAL A 204 -23.05 9.42 -14.02
C VAL A 204 -22.99 10.53 -15.09
N HIS A 205 -22.39 10.24 -16.26
CA HIS A 205 -22.01 11.28 -17.23
C HIS A 205 -22.87 11.32 -18.50
N ASN A 206 -23.78 10.37 -18.71
CA ASN A 206 -24.62 10.30 -19.90
C ASN A 206 -26.11 10.26 -19.54
N GLN A 207 -26.75 11.44 -19.61
CA GLN A 207 -28.18 11.61 -19.27
C GLN A 207 -29.12 10.66 -20.05
N THR A 208 -28.84 10.42 -21.33
CA THR A 208 -29.69 9.54 -22.15
C THR A 208 -29.55 8.09 -21.72
N PHE A 209 -28.33 7.67 -21.38
CA PHE A 209 -28.07 6.34 -20.85
C PHE A 209 -28.73 6.16 -19.48
N ALA A 210 -28.55 7.12 -18.57
CA ALA A 210 -29.14 7.10 -17.24
C ALA A 210 -30.67 6.96 -17.25
N PHE A 211 -31.35 7.65 -18.20
CA PHE A 211 -32.81 7.52 -18.36
C PHE A 211 -33.26 6.15 -18.87
N ARG A 212 -32.38 5.43 -19.58
CA ARG A 212 -32.71 4.16 -20.24
C ARG A 212 -32.28 2.94 -19.45
N LEU A 213 -31.28 3.06 -18.57
CA LEU A 213 -30.76 1.93 -17.80
C LEU A 213 -31.87 1.38 -16.90
N PRO A 214 -32.23 0.09 -17.04
CA PRO A 214 -33.21 -0.54 -16.16
C PRO A 214 -32.80 -0.43 -14.69
N PRO A 215 -33.77 -0.22 -13.78
CA PRO A 215 -33.50 -0.27 -12.34
C PRO A 215 -32.82 -1.58 -11.97
N THR A 216 -31.95 -1.57 -10.94
CA THR A 216 -31.21 -2.71 -10.40
C THR A 216 -29.99 -3.21 -11.19
N LEU A 217 -29.81 -2.82 -12.46
CA LEU A 217 -28.67 -3.34 -13.23
C LEU A 217 -27.32 -2.79 -12.74
N ILE A 218 -27.25 -1.52 -12.37
CA ILE A 218 -26.01 -0.95 -11.83
C ILE A 218 -25.67 -1.58 -10.48
N GLU A 219 -26.67 -1.86 -9.65
CA GLU A 219 -26.50 -2.50 -8.34
C GLU A 219 -26.07 -3.97 -8.49
N GLN A 220 -26.62 -4.70 -9.46
CA GLN A 220 -26.18 -6.07 -9.78
C GLN A 220 -24.74 -6.08 -10.31
N ALA A 221 -24.41 -5.17 -11.24
CA ALA A 221 -23.06 -5.04 -11.77
C ALA A 221 -22.06 -4.73 -10.65
N ARG A 222 -22.44 -3.81 -9.75
CA ARG A 222 -21.68 -3.46 -8.56
C ARG A 222 -21.46 -4.67 -7.65
N GLY A 223 -22.52 -5.42 -7.34
CA GLY A 223 -22.42 -6.60 -6.47
C GLY A 223 -21.49 -7.68 -7.03
N PHE A 224 -21.56 -7.97 -8.33
CA PHE A 224 -20.66 -8.92 -8.97
C PHE A 224 -19.21 -8.39 -9.08
N ALA A 225 -19.03 -7.08 -9.29
CA ALA A 225 -17.71 -6.45 -9.26
C ALA A 225 -17.10 -6.49 -7.86
N ASP A 226 -17.88 -6.17 -6.83
CA ASP A 226 -17.46 -6.27 -5.42
C ASP A 226 -17.01 -7.69 -5.10
N TYR A 227 -17.81 -8.71 -5.44
CA TYR A 227 -17.43 -10.11 -5.26
C TYR A 227 -16.12 -10.47 -5.99
N LYS A 228 -15.98 -10.10 -7.27
CA LYS A 228 -14.80 -10.46 -8.06
C LYS A 228 -13.54 -9.78 -7.54
N GLU A 229 -13.61 -8.48 -7.23
CA GLU A 229 -12.47 -7.72 -6.71
C GLU A 229 -12.09 -8.18 -5.30
N ASP A 230 -13.08 -8.47 -4.45
CA ASP A 230 -12.85 -9.04 -3.12
C ASP A 230 -12.12 -10.39 -3.21
N ALA A 231 -12.59 -11.31 -4.05
CA ALA A 231 -11.97 -12.62 -4.25
C ALA A 231 -10.53 -12.55 -4.80
N VAL A 232 -10.20 -11.50 -5.58
CA VAL A 232 -8.86 -11.34 -6.16
C VAL A 232 -7.89 -10.62 -5.23
N PHE A 233 -8.34 -9.57 -4.54
CA PHE A 233 -7.49 -8.72 -3.69
C PHE A 233 -7.58 -9.04 -2.19
N SER A 234 -8.05 -10.24 -1.85
CA SER A 234 -8.05 -10.76 -0.49
C SER A 234 -7.46 -12.17 -0.43
N ASP A 235 -6.97 -12.52 0.75
CA ASP A 235 -6.57 -13.87 1.10
C ASP A 235 -6.83 -14.11 2.59
N LYS A 236 -7.13 -15.36 2.97
CA LYS A 236 -7.30 -15.75 4.38
C LYS A 236 -5.97 -15.71 5.13
N ASP A 237 -4.87 -16.02 4.45
CA ASP A 237 -3.53 -15.86 5.02
C ASP A 237 -3.04 -14.42 4.83
N LEU A 238 -2.56 -13.78 5.91
CA LEU A 238 -2.00 -12.42 5.85
C LEU A 238 -0.81 -12.34 4.89
N GLY A 239 -0.04 -13.42 4.77
CA GLY A 239 1.08 -13.58 3.83
C GLY A 239 0.67 -14.05 2.43
N GLY A 240 -0.62 -14.19 2.16
CA GLY A 240 -1.18 -14.63 0.90
C GLY A 240 -0.88 -13.68 -0.26
N ILE A 241 -0.99 -14.20 -1.48
CA ILE A 241 -0.75 -13.42 -2.70
C ILE A 241 -1.95 -12.55 -3.08
N GLY A 242 -3.17 -12.92 -2.66
CA GLY A 242 -4.35 -12.04 -2.83
C GLY A 242 -4.22 -10.74 -2.02
N ASN A 243 -3.57 -10.79 -0.86
CA ASN A 243 -3.30 -9.62 0.00
C ASN A 243 -2.12 -8.75 -0.48
N LEU A 244 -1.57 -8.97 -1.68
CA LEU A 244 -0.36 -8.30 -2.17
C LEU A 244 -0.44 -6.76 -2.16
N ALA A 245 -1.61 -6.18 -2.47
CA ALA A 245 -1.83 -4.73 -2.41
C ALA A 245 -1.74 -4.19 -0.98
N GLY A 246 -2.33 -4.90 -0.01
CA GLY A 246 -2.24 -4.57 1.41
C GLY A 246 -0.82 -4.74 1.95
N ARG A 247 -0.16 -5.86 1.62
CA ARG A 247 1.18 -6.18 2.09
C ARG A 247 2.23 -5.15 1.70
N THR A 248 2.12 -4.56 0.52
CA THR A 248 3.08 -3.53 0.06
C THR A 248 2.79 -2.16 0.66
N ILE A 249 1.52 -1.77 0.77
CA ILE A 249 1.16 -0.49 1.41
C ILE A 249 1.36 -0.49 2.94
N LEU A 250 1.43 -1.65 3.58
CA LEU A 250 1.79 -1.73 5.00
C LEU A 250 3.17 -1.16 5.31
N SER A 251 4.14 -1.24 4.38
CA SER A 251 5.49 -0.71 4.61
C SER A 251 5.50 0.81 4.89
N PRO A 252 4.93 1.67 4.02
CA PRO A 252 4.83 3.10 4.35
C PRO A 252 3.93 3.39 5.56
N ILE A 253 2.89 2.57 5.83
CA ILE A 253 2.06 2.71 7.04
C ILE A 253 2.88 2.53 8.31
N ILE A 254 3.55 1.40 8.45
CA ILE A 254 4.34 1.07 9.64
C ILE A 254 5.46 2.10 9.83
N LYS A 255 6.22 2.42 8.77
CA LYS A 255 7.30 3.41 8.82
C LYS A 255 6.80 4.78 9.25
N ALA A 256 5.62 5.21 8.79
CA ALA A 256 5.07 6.49 9.21
C ALA A 256 4.61 6.49 10.66
N LEU A 257 4.00 5.40 11.15
CA LEU A 257 3.66 5.27 12.58
C LEU A 257 4.91 5.34 13.46
N GLU A 258 6.00 4.66 13.08
CA GLU A 258 7.28 4.72 13.79
C GLU A 258 7.88 6.13 13.79
N ARG A 259 7.86 6.81 12.64
CA ARG A 259 8.32 8.21 12.53
C ARG A 259 7.49 9.15 13.39
N ILE A 260 6.16 9.07 13.32
CA ILE A 260 5.27 9.94 14.12
C ILE A 260 5.44 9.68 15.62
N ALA A 261 5.69 8.43 16.03
CA ALA A 261 5.92 8.08 17.43
C ALA A 261 7.26 8.65 17.97
N PHE A 262 8.23 8.92 17.10
CA PHE A 262 9.53 9.47 17.45
C PHE A 262 9.46 11.00 17.54
N ASP A 263 9.58 11.54 18.76
CA ASP A 263 9.34 12.96 19.06
C ASP A 263 10.20 13.95 18.24
N ASP A 264 11.40 13.53 17.80
CA ASP A 264 12.32 14.36 16.99
C ASP A 264 12.02 14.31 15.47
N ASP A 265 11.15 13.43 14.97
CA ASP A 265 10.72 13.45 13.57
C ASP A 265 9.58 14.45 13.39
N PRO A 266 9.65 15.34 12.37
CA PRO A 266 8.61 16.32 12.16
C PRO A 266 7.32 15.72 11.57
N LEU A 267 7.31 14.52 11.00
CA LEU A 267 6.13 13.97 10.31
C LEU A 267 4.90 13.93 11.23
N ARG A 268 3.78 14.43 10.73
CA ARG A 268 2.46 14.42 11.42
C ARG A 268 1.35 13.90 10.52
N VAL A 269 1.45 14.09 9.21
CA VAL A 269 0.48 13.60 8.23
C VAL A 269 1.23 12.85 7.12
N LEU A 270 0.88 11.58 6.91
CA LEU A 270 1.16 10.89 5.65
C LEU A 270 -0.15 10.70 4.89
N LEU A 271 -0.27 11.34 3.73
CA LEU A 271 -1.38 11.14 2.80
C LEU A 271 -0.91 10.23 1.66
N VAL A 272 -1.65 9.15 1.42
CA VAL A 272 -1.46 8.24 0.30
C VAL A 272 -2.71 8.30 -0.57
N GLU A 273 -2.57 8.86 -1.76
CA GLU A 273 -3.61 8.89 -2.77
C GLU A 273 -3.47 7.67 -3.69
N SER A 274 -4.50 6.82 -3.76
CA SER A 274 -4.44 5.55 -4.48
C SER A 274 -5.80 5.14 -5.06
N SER A 275 -5.86 3.90 -5.52
CA SER A 275 -7.06 3.21 -6.01
C SER A 275 -7.67 2.34 -4.91
N TYR A 276 -8.75 1.62 -5.22
CA TYR A 276 -9.50 0.82 -4.24
C TYR A 276 -8.78 -0.46 -3.78
N HIS A 277 -7.88 -1.02 -4.59
CA HIS A 277 -7.23 -2.32 -4.33
C HIS A 277 -6.59 -2.46 -2.92
N PRO A 278 -5.75 -1.51 -2.44
CA PRO A 278 -5.18 -1.61 -1.09
C PRO A 278 -6.22 -1.57 0.03
N PHE A 279 -7.39 -0.92 -0.17
CA PHE A 279 -8.45 -0.92 0.83
C PHE A 279 -9.00 -2.32 1.04
N ILE A 280 -9.34 -3.03 -0.04
CA ILE A 280 -9.86 -4.41 0.03
C ILE A 280 -8.89 -5.30 0.79
N SER A 281 -7.62 -5.32 0.40
CA SER A 281 -6.61 -6.13 1.09
C SER A 281 -6.47 -5.73 2.57
N LEU A 282 -6.41 -4.44 2.89
CA LEU A 282 -6.28 -3.99 4.28
C LEU A 282 -7.51 -4.34 5.12
N PHE A 283 -8.73 -4.27 4.57
CA PHE A 283 -9.94 -4.64 5.30
C PHE A 283 -9.93 -6.11 5.71
N HIS A 284 -9.44 -7.00 4.86
CA HIS A 284 -9.24 -8.41 5.21
C HIS A 284 -8.08 -8.60 6.18
N MET A 285 -6.92 -7.99 5.92
CA MET A 285 -5.73 -8.13 6.76
C MET A 285 -5.92 -7.58 8.18
N LEU A 286 -6.77 -6.57 8.35
CA LEU A 286 -7.14 -5.99 9.64
C LEU A 286 -8.38 -6.65 10.27
N GLU A 287 -8.92 -7.69 9.65
CA GLU A 287 -10.12 -8.43 10.09
C GLU A 287 -11.39 -7.55 10.18
N MET A 288 -11.44 -6.43 9.46
CA MET A 288 -12.54 -5.47 9.49
C MET A 288 -13.83 -6.01 8.83
N VAL A 289 -13.68 -6.89 7.85
CA VAL A 289 -14.80 -7.48 7.09
C VAL A 289 -15.64 -8.42 7.95
N SER A 290 -15.06 -9.01 9.01
CA SER A 290 -15.75 -9.93 9.92
C SER A 290 -16.90 -9.26 10.68
N ASP A 291 -16.71 -8.00 11.06
CA ASP A 291 -17.71 -7.22 11.81
C ASP A 291 -18.59 -6.37 10.88
N HIS A 292 -18.08 -6.02 9.70
CA HIS A 292 -18.75 -5.15 8.72
C HIS A 292 -18.66 -5.73 7.32
N HIS A 293 -19.55 -6.67 6.99
CA HIS A 293 -19.58 -7.31 5.66
C HIS A 293 -19.68 -6.33 4.49
N ALA A 294 -20.24 -5.13 4.68
CA ALA A 294 -20.27 -4.10 3.65
C ALA A 294 -18.87 -3.60 3.20
N LEU A 295 -17.81 -3.91 3.97
CA LEU A 295 -16.42 -3.60 3.62
C LEU A 295 -15.81 -4.60 2.63
N SER A 296 -16.46 -5.73 2.33
CA SER A 296 -16.00 -6.68 1.28
C SER A 296 -16.34 -6.22 -0.14
N GLY A 297 -16.35 -4.90 -0.38
CA GLY A 297 -16.72 -4.30 -1.65
C GLY A 297 -15.84 -3.12 -1.97
N ILE A 298 -15.89 -2.66 -3.22
CA ILE A 298 -15.07 -1.56 -3.73
C ILE A 298 -15.46 -0.27 -2.99
N PRO A 299 -14.59 0.36 -2.18
CA PRO A 299 -14.88 1.66 -1.56
C PRO A 299 -15.28 2.69 -2.61
N ASN A 300 -16.23 3.57 -2.34
CA ASN A 300 -16.69 4.61 -3.27
C ASN A 300 -15.57 5.61 -3.58
N PHE A 301 -15.72 6.37 -4.67
CA PHE A 301 -14.79 7.47 -4.98
C PHE A 301 -14.70 8.46 -3.83
N ALA A 302 -13.51 9.05 -3.63
CA ALA A 302 -13.18 9.91 -2.50
C ALA A 302 -13.43 9.27 -1.11
N SER A 303 -13.29 7.94 -1.00
CA SER A 303 -13.23 7.26 0.29
C SER A 303 -11.90 7.47 0.98
N ALA A 304 -11.87 7.41 2.32
CA ALA A 304 -10.66 7.51 3.10
C ALA A 304 -10.62 6.48 4.24
N LEU A 305 -9.45 5.85 4.42
CA LEU A 305 -9.09 5.02 5.56
C LEU A 305 -7.99 5.73 6.34
N SER A 306 -8.26 6.07 7.60
CA SER A 306 -7.36 6.81 8.47
C SER A 306 -6.82 5.89 9.57
N PHE A 307 -5.50 5.93 9.78
CA PHE A 307 -4.79 5.33 10.90
C PHE A 307 -4.29 6.46 11.80
N GLU A 308 -4.98 6.68 12.91
CA GLU A 308 -4.62 7.70 13.90
C GLU A 308 -3.66 7.09 14.92
N LEU A 309 -2.49 7.72 15.13
CA LEU A 309 -1.59 7.39 16.23
C LEU A 309 -1.93 8.30 17.43
N LEU A 310 -2.32 7.70 18.54
CA LEU A 310 -2.75 8.42 19.74
C LEU A 310 -1.85 8.11 20.93
N ARG A 311 -1.50 9.13 21.70
CA ARG A 311 -0.80 8.98 22.97
C ARG A 311 -1.77 9.05 24.14
N GLY A 312 -1.76 8.03 24.98
CA GLY A 312 -2.49 7.98 26.24
C GLY A 312 -1.96 8.99 27.27
N PRO A 313 -2.71 9.26 28.35
CA PRO A 313 -2.29 10.23 29.36
C PRO A 313 -1.06 9.73 30.16
N ALA A 314 -0.34 10.68 30.75
CA ALA A 314 0.71 10.40 31.73
C ALA A 314 0.16 9.62 32.94
N PRO A 315 0.97 8.76 33.60
CA PRO A 315 2.41 8.58 33.40
C PRO A 315 2.80 7.54 32.34
N GLU A 316 1.85 6.74 31.85
CA GLU A 316 2.19 5.60 30.98
C GLU A 316 2.50 6.02 29.54
N MET A 317 1.89 7.10 29.04
CA MET A 317 2.16 7.68 27.71
C MET A 317 2.23 6.63 26.57
N ARG A 318 1.40 5.59 26.66
CA ARG A 318 1.39 4.51 25.66
C ARG A 318 0.75 4.98 24.37
N ASP A 319 1.30 4.51 23.25
CA ASP A 319 0.79 4.81 21.93
C ASP A 319 -0.19 3.73 21.45
N PHE A 320 -1.28 4.18 20.83
CA PHE A 320 -2.37 3.36 20.32
C PHE A 320 -2.66 3.73 18.87
N VAL A 321 -3.17 2.78 18.10
CA VAL A 321 -3.71 3.00 16.75
C VAL A 321 -5.24 2.93 16.83
N ARG A 322 -5.91 3.94 16.26
CA ARG A 322 -7.35 3.92 15.97
C ARG A 322 -7.55 4.00 14.46
N VAL A 323 -8.39 3.12 13.93
CA VAL A 323 -8.69 3.09 12.50
C VAL A 323 -10.08 3.66 12.25
N LYS A 324 -10.20 4.50 11.22
CA LYS A 324 -11.47 5.09 10.80
C LYS A 324 -11.68 4.99 9.31
N PHE A 325 -12.92 4.78 8.88
CA PHE A 325 -13.27 4.69 7.47
C PHE A 325 -14.42 5.63 7.13
N LYS A 326 -14.32 6.26 5.96
CA LYS A 326 -15.35 7.13 5.36
C LYS A 326 -15.49 6.72 3.90
N ASN A 327 -16.67 6.29 3.48
CA ASN A 327 -16.91 5.66 2.20
C ASN A 327 -17.43 6.63 1.13
N GLY A 328 -16.61 7.63 0.79
CA GLY A 328 -16.91 8.63 -0.23
C GLY A 328 -17.62 9.86 0.33
N THR A 329 -18.13 10.71 -0.57
CA THR A 329 -18.73 12.01 -0.22
C THR A 329 -20.12 11.90 0.40
N HIS A 330 -20.83 10.79 0.20
CA HIS A 330 -22.16 10.54 0.76
C HIS A 330 -22.14 10.27 2.27
N ASP A 331 -21.06 9.71 2.80
CA ASP A 331 -20.89 9.53 4.23
C ASP A 331 -20.63 10.89 4.89
N GLY A 332 -21.40 11.28 5.91
CA GLY A 332 -21.22 12.59 6.55
C GLY A 332 -19.92 12.72 7.35
N GLU A 333 -19.42 11.62 7.88
CA GLU A 333 -18.31 11.59 8.83
C GLU A 333 -17.58 10.23 8.85
N PHE A 334 -16.36 10.22 9.39
CA PHE A 334 -15.62 9.00 9.68
C PHE A 334 -16.34 8.13 10.71
N GLN A 335 -16.39 6.83 10.42
CA GLN A 335 -16.78 5.80 11.37
C GLN A 335 -15.54 5.12 11.92
N THR A 336 -15.45 4.97 13.25
CA THR A 336 -14.41 4.14 13.87
C THR A 336 -14.68 2.68 13.54
N VAL A 337 -13.65 1.99 13.06
CA VAL A 337 -13.72 0.57 12.69
C VAL A 337 -12.80 -0.23 13.59
N HIS A 338 -13.33 -1.34 14.12
CA HIS A 338 -12.56 -2.27 14.94
C HIS A 338 -11.66 -3.13 14.06
N ILE A 339 -10.50 -3.48 14.60
CA ILE A 339 -9.49 -4.29 13.90
C ILE A 339 -9.07 -5.46 14.77
N PHE A 340 -8.66 -6.56 14.14
CA PHE A 340 -8.14 -7.77 14.79
C PHE A 340 -9.10 -8.42 15.81
N GLY A 341 -10.41 -8.25 15.62
CA GLY A 341 -11.45 -8.74 16.52
C GLY A 341 -11.51 -8.05 17.90
N HIS A 342 -10.78 -6.95 18.09
CA HIS A 342 -10.89 -6.14 19.32
C HIS A 342 -12.26 -5.45 19.40
N ARG A 343 -12.78 -5.27 20.61
CA ARG A 343 -14.02 -4.51 20.84
C ARG A 343 -13.74 -3.04 21.17
N GLU A 344 -12.52 -2.77 21.58
CA GLU A 344 -12.01 -1.44 21.84
C GLU A 344 -11.79 -0.69 20.53
N GLU A 345 -12.00 0.62 20.55
CA GLU A 345 -11.74 1.51 19.40
C GLU A 345 -10.24 1.73 19.13
N MET A 346 -9.37 1.33 20.05
CA MET A 346 -7.94 1.60 20.04
C MET A 346 -7.17 0.33 20.36
N VAL A 347 -6.16 0.03 19.55
CA VAL A 347 -5.27 -1.13 19.74
C VAL A 347 -3.86 -0.62 20.06
N PRO A 348 -3.09 -1.23 20.98
CA PRO A 348 -1.71 -0.82 21.24
C PRO A 348 -0.88 -0.78 19.94
N ALA A 349 -0.15 0.31 19.70
CA ALA A 349 0.61 0.47 18.46
C ALA A 349 1.64 -0.65 18.26
N THR A 350 2.23 -1.15 19.35
CA THR A 350 3.14 -2.30 19.33
C THR A 350 2.47 -3.59 18.86
N GLU A 351 1.19 -3.80 19.22
CA GLU A 351 0.44 -4.96 18.75
C GLU A 351 0.13 -4.84 17.26
N PHE A 352 -0.31 -3.64 16.82
CA PHE A 352 -0.57 -3.36 15.42
C PHE A 352 0.66 -3.65 14.55
N ILE A 353 1.83 -3.14 14.94
CA ILE A 353 3.08 -3.35 14.21
C ILE A 353 3.47 -4.84 14.23
N TYR A 354 3.49 -5.47 15.41
CA TYR A 354 3.91 -6.87 15.55
C TYR A 354 3.08 -7.85 14.70
N ARG A 355 1.75 -7.65 14.62
CA ARG A 355 0.87 -8.50 13.81
C ARG A 355 1.10 -8.36 12.31
N LEU A 356 1.60 -7.21 11.84
CA LEU A 356 1.62 -6.87 10.41
C LEU A 356 3.03 -6.82 9.81
N GLU A 357 4.06 -6.51 10.60
CA GLU A 357 5.42 -6.26 10.12
C GLU A 357 6.01 -7.43 9.32
N HIS A 358 5.74 -8.67 9.74
CA HIS A 358 6.26 -9.88 9.10
C HIS A 358 5.58 -10.17 7.75
N HIS A 359 4.41 -9.57 7.52
CA HIS A 359 3.65 -9.73 6.28
C HIS A 359 3.88 -8.57 5.30
N ALA A 360 4.42 -7.45 5.79
CA ALA A 360 4.74 -6.28 4.99
C ALA A 360 5.86 -6.57 3.97
N ILE A 361 5.65 -6.17 2.73
CA ILE A 361 6.65 -6.18 1.68
C ILE A 361 7.23 -4.78 1.59
N SER A 362 8.48 -4.64 2.03
CA SER A 362 9.15 -3.35 2.23
C SER A 362 10.22 -3.01 1.20
N ASP A 363 10.61 -3.98 0.38
CA ASP A 363 11.62 -3.78 -0.66
C ASP A 363 11.41 -4.69 -1.88
N GLU A 364 12.21 -4.41 -2.90
CA GLU A 364 12.20 -5.10 -4.18
C GLU A 364 12.47 -6.60 -4.09
N LYS A 365 13.37 -7.02 -3.19
CA LYS A 365 13.75 -8.43 -3.05
C LYS A 365 12.60 -9.22 -2.45
N GLN A 366 11.92 -8.66 -1.45
CA GLN A 366 10.73 -9.25 -0.85
C GLN A 366 9.59 -9.34 -1.86
N TRP A 367 9.36 -8.28 -2.64
CA TRP A 367 8.35 -8.28 -3.71
C TRP A 367 8.67 -9.36 -4.77
N SER A 368 9.91 -9.40 -5.27
CA SER A 368 10.34 -10.40 -6.25
C SER A 368 10.20 -11.82 -5.72
N SER A 369 10.48 -12.05 -4.44
CA SER A 369 10.29 -13.35 -3.79
C SER A 369 8.81 -13.74 -3.77
N ALA A 370 7.93 -12.84 -3.32
CA ALA A 370 6.49 -13.05 -3.27
C ALA A 370 5.86 -13.28 -4.66
N CYS A 371 6.39 -12.60 -5.68
CA CYS A 371 5.90 -12.69 -7.06
C CYS A 371 6.51 -13.82 -7.89
N SER A 372 7.54 -14.50 -7.36
CA SER A 372 8.13 -15.67 -8.00
C SER A 372 7.19 -16.88 -7.93
N THR A 373 7.11 -17.66 -9.00
CA THR A 373 6.34 -18.92 -9.02
C THR A 373 7.13 -20.12 -8.49
N SER A 374 8.37 -19.89 -8.05
CA SER A 374 9.30 -20.91 -7.57
C SER A 374 10.03 -20.40 -6.34
N TRP A 375 9.81 -21.03 -5.19
CA TRP A 375 10.58 -20.78 -3.98
C TRP A 375 12.02 -21.31 -4.16
N PHE A 376 12.91 -20.49 -4.72
CA PHE A 376 14.35 -20.68 -4.61
C PHE A 376 15.03 -19.32 -4.40
N PRO A 377 15.76 -19.07 -3.29
CA PRO A 377 16.35 -17.76 -2.99
C PRO A 377 17.58 -17.39 -3.84
N PHE A 378 17.78 -18.01 -5.01
CA PHE A 378 18.96 -17.76 -5.83
C PHE A 378 18.69 -18.10 -7.30
N GLU A 379 18.23 -17.12 -8.07
CA GLU A 379 18.45 -17.13 -9.52
C GLU A 379 19.75 -16.36 -9.80
N ILE A 380 20.79 -17.09 -10.21
CA ILE A 380 21.83 -16.48 -11.03
C ILE A 380 21.13 -16.10 -12.34
N GLY A 381 21.13 -14.81 -12.66
CA GLY A 381 20.70 -14.32 -13.96
C GLY A 381 21.52 -14.97 -15.07
N ALA A 382 21.00 -16.04 -15.64
CA ALA A 382 21.38 -16.54 -16.94
C ALA A 382 20.11 -16.50 -17.80
N SER A 383 20.02 -15.50 -18.69
CA SER A 383 19.10 -15.58 -19.82
C SER A 383 19.46 -16.82 -20.64
N ILE A 384 18.73 -17.90 -20.43
CA ILE A 384 18.73 -19.04 -21.34
C ILE A 384 17.54 -18.82 -22.26
N THR A 385 17.80 -18.21 -23.41
CA THR A 385 16.87 -18.29 -24.54
C THR A 385 16.75 -19.75 -24.94
N SER A 386 15.51 -20.21 -25.15
CA SER A 386 15.20 -21.58 -25.50
C SER A 386 15.71 -21.91 -26.91
N GLU A 387 16.96 -22.31 -27.02
CA GLU A 387 17.46 -23.12 -28.13
C GLU A 387 18.18 -24.35 -27.55
N SER A 388 17.91 -25.50 -28.17
CA SER A 388 18.26 -26.84 -27.71
C SER A 388 19.75 -26.99 -27.39
N ILE A 389 20.10 -27.08 -26.11
CA ILE A 389 21.45 -27.43 -25.67
C ILE A 389 21.68 -28.91 -26.01
N SER A 390 22.62 -29.17 -26.92
CA SER A 390 22.99 -30.55 -27.27
C SER A 390 23.61 -31.29 -26.08
N MET A 391 23.28 -32.57 -25.94
CA MET A 391 23.71 -33.44 -24.84
C MET A 391 25.22 -33.41 -24.48
N PRO A 392 26.18 -33.25 -25.43
CA PRO A 392 27.59 -33.11 -25.06
C PRO A 392 27.91 -31.81 -24.28
N MET A 393 27.13 -30.73 -24.45
CA MET A 393 27.34 -29.47 -23.75
C MET A 393 26.86 -29.54 -22.30
N LEU A 394 25.80 -30.31 -22.03
CA LEU A 394 25.32 -30.61 -20.68
C LEU A 394 26.35 -31.46 -19.90
N LEU A 395 26.95 -32.46 -20.56
CA LEU A 395 28.02 -33.28 -19.98
C LEU A 395 29.30 -32.47 -19.68
N ALA A 396 29.61 -31.47 -20.52
CA ALA A 396 30.74 -30.56 -20.29
C ALA A 396 30.53 -29.66 -19.05
N LEU A 397 29.31 -29.17 -18.83
CA LEU A 397 28.98 -28.35 -17.65
C LEU A 397 29.01 -29.16 -16.36
N VAL A 398 28.47 -30.39 -16.37
CA VAL A 398 28.50 -31.28 -15.21
C VAL A 398 29.94 -31.69 -14.86
N SER A 399 30.78 -31.95 -15.87
CA SER A 399 32.19 -32.29 -15.65
C SER A 399 33.01 -31.12 -15.13
N LEU A 400 32.75 -29.88 -15.59
CA LEU A 400 33.37 -28.68 -15.00
C LEU A 400 32.99 -28.49 -13.53
N PHE A 401 31.70 -28.70 -13.20
CA PHE A 401 31.21 -28.57 -11.84
C PHE A 401 31.83 -29.61 -10.90
N ALA A 402 31.93 -30.87 -11.36
CA ALA A 402 32.61 -31.93 -10.63
C ALA A 402 34.11 -31.64 -10.41
N PHE A 403 34.79 -31.06 -11.41
CA PHE A 403 36.19 -30.64 -11.28
C PHE A 403 36.37 -29.51 -10.25
N CYS A 404 35.48 -28.52 -10.23
CA CYS A 404 35.50 -27.44 -9.25
C CYS A 404 35.28 -27.97 -7.81
N LEU A 405 34.36 -28.92 -7.61
CA LEU A 405 34.13 -29.55 -6.32
C LEU A 405 35.35 -30.36 -5.85
N LEU A 406 36.00 -31.09 -6.76
CA LEU A 406 37.23 -31.82 -6.45
C LEU A 406 38.39 -30.88 -6.11
N ALA A 407 38.55 -29.77 -6.84
CA ALA A 407 39.57 -28.77 -6.57
C ALA A 407 39.36 -28.08 -5.20
N LEU A 408 38.12 -27.74 -4.86
CA LEU A 408 37.76 -27.21 -3.54
C LEU A 408 38.05 -28.21 -2.41
N SER A 409 37.76 -29.49 -2.63
CA SER A 409 38.05 -30.55 -1.64
C SER A 409 39.55 -30.75 -1.42
N ALA A 410 40.37 -30.64 -2.47
CA ALA A 410 41.81 -30.72 -2.40
C ALA A 410 42.42 -29.49 -1.70
N PHE A 411 41.88 -28.30 -1.97
CA PHE A 411 42.31 -27.06 -1.32
C PHE A 411 42.01 -27.06 0.18
N MET A 412 40.83 -27.55 0.58
CA MET A 412 40.47 -27.70 2.00
C MET A 412 41.37 -28.71 2.72
N LYS A 413 41.70 -29.86 2.10
CA LYS A 413 42.65 -30.83 2.67
C LYS A 413 44.06 -30.26 2.83
N HIS A 414 44.52 -29.47 1.86
CA HIS A 414 45.84 -28.83 1.92
C HIS A 414 45.89 -27.70 2.97
N SER A 415 44.78 -26.99 3.20
CA SER A 415 44.65 -25.98 4.24
C SER A 415 44.68 -26.60 5.64
N LEU A 416 43.90 -27.67 5.87
CA LEU A 416 43.85 -28.40 7.13
C LEU A 416 45.20 -29.03 7.51
N SER A 417 45.95 -29.55 6.53
CA SER A 417 47.31 -30.08 6.75
C SER A 417 48.35 -29.01 7.14
N LYS A 418 48.15 -27.75 6.74
CA LYS A 418 49.03 -26.64 7.15
C LYS A 418 48.72 -26.19 8.58
N TRP A 419 47.44 -26.23 8.97
CA TRP A 419 46.99 -25.85 10.31
C TRP A 419 47.48 -26.81 11.39
N THR A 420 47.41 -28.13 11.15
CA THR A 420 47.94 -29.14 12.10
C THR A 420 49.45 -29.05 12.30
N LYS A 421 50.22 -28.74 11.25
CA LYS A 421 51.68 -28.51 11.36
C LYS A 421 52.04 -27.22 12.11
N GLN A 422 51.16 -26.22 12.16
CA GLN A 422 51.39 -24.99 12.94
C GLN A 422 51.05 -25.18 14.43
N GLN A 423 50.13 -26.08 14.75
CA GLN A 423 49.76 -26.41 16.13
C GLN A 423 50.82 -27.27 16.84
N ASP A 424 51.43 -28.23 16.14
CA ASP A 424 52.48 -29.09 16.72
C ASP A 424 53.79 -28.33 17.05
N VAL A 425 54.05 -27.18 16.41
CA VAL A 425 55.24 -26.34 16.67
C VAL A 425 55.06 -25.41 17.88
N MET A 426 53.81 -25.14 18.31
CA MET A 426 53.53 -24.28 19.47
C MET A 426 53.45 -25.03 20.80
N THR A 427 53.27 -26.36 20.79
CA THR A 427 53.17 -27.18 22.01
C THR A 427 54.50 -27.72 22.56
N GLU A 428 55.63 -27.44 21.91
CA GLU A 428 56.96 -27.96 22.31
C GLU A 428 57.84 -26.96 23.11
N THR A 429 57.33 -25.75 23.42
CA THR A 429 58.13 -24.69 24.07
C THR A 429 57.69 -24.22 25.47
N GLU A 430 56.68 -24.82 26.11
CA GLU A 430 56.29 -24.44 27.47
C GLU A 430 56.09 -25.68 28.38
N ASP A 431 57.19 -26.29 28.80
CA ASP A 431 57.20 -27.12 30.01
C ASP A 431 58.55 -26.97 30.74
N HIS A 432 58.64 -25.99 31.65
CA HIS A 432 59.50 -26.04 32.84
C HIS A 432 59.20 -24.87 33.82
N GLY A 433 58.54 -25.21 34.94
CA GLY A 433 58.81 -24.61 36.26
C GLY A 433 57.74 -23.68 36.88
N PRO A 434 57.10 -24.06 38.00
CA PRO A 434 56.16 -23.21 38.74
C PRO A 434 56.78 -22.58 40.00
N PHE A 435 56.25 -21.42 40.45
CA PHE A 435 55.75 -21.13 41.81
C PHE A 435 55.78 -19.62 42.16
N ILE A 436 54.57 -19.08 42.47
CA ILE A 436 54.19 -18.14 43.56
C ILE A 436 54.99 -16.83 43.73
N ASN A 437 54.32 -15.66 43.64
CA ASN A 437 53.87 -14.89 44.82
C ASN A 437 53.20 -13.52 44.51
N GLU A 438 52.18 -13.20 45.32
CA GLU A 438 51.80 -11.90 45.91
C GLU A 438 51.45 -10.62 45.09
N LYS A 439 50.25 -10.11 45.46
CA LYS A 439 49.91 -8.71 45.83
C LYS A 439 49.94 -7.60 44.76
N SER A 440 48.75 -7.02 44.54
CA SER A 440 48.33 -5.69 45.09
C SER A 440 47.75 -4.67 44.09
N ARG A 441 46.76 -3.93 44.61
CA ARG A 441 46.28 -2.55 44.31
C ARG A 441 45.44 -2.38 43.04
N LEU A 442 44.15 -2.04 43.18
CA LEU A 442 43.59 -0.69 43.41
C LEU A 442 43.92 0.29 42.28
N LEU A 443 42.91 0.57 41.44
CA LEU A 443 42.34 1.87 41.01
C LEU A 443 43.31 3.04 40.69
N PRO A 444 42.96 3.95 39.76
CA PRO A 444 41.62 4.49 39.49
C PRO A 444 40.94 4.01 38.21
#